data_AF-A0A9R1BAQ5-F1
#
_entry.id   AF-A0A9R1BAQ5-F1
#
_cell.length_a   1.000
_cell.length_b   1.000
_cell.length_c   1.000
_cell.angle_alpha   90.00
_cell.angle_beta   90.00
_cell.angle_gamma   90.00
#
_symmetry.space_group_name_H-M   'P 1'
#
loop_
_entity.id
_entity.type
_entity.pdbx_description
1 polymer ?
#
loop_
_entity_poly.entity_id
_entity_poly.type
_entity_poly.pdbx_seq_one_letter_code
_entity_poly.pdbx_strand_id
1 'polypeptide(L)'
;MIPIGCGHREFIIGDRQTGKIAVATDTILKKKGQGVICVYVAIGQRASSVAQVVTTFHEEGAMEYTIVVAEMADSPATLQYLAPYTGAALAEYFMYRERHTLIIYDDLSKHAQAYRQMSLLLSPGREVYPGDVFYLHSRLLERSAKCNSLLGEGSMTALPIVETQSGDVSAYIPTNVISITDGQIFLSADLFHAGIRPAINVGISVSRVGSMAQIKAMRQVDGKSKLELAQFAE
;
A
#
# COMPACT_ATOMS: atom_id res chain seq x y z
N MET A 1 -9.90 7.73 12.26
CA MET A 1 -9.46 8.86 11.41
C MET A 1 -9.32 8.48 9.95
N ILE A 2 -8.54 7.45 9.60
CA ILE A 2 -8.44 6.92 8.22
C ILE A 2 -8.78 5.43 8.22
N PRO A 3 -10.08 5.05 8.18
CA PRO A 3 -10.48 3.65 8.18
C PRO A 3 -10.26 2.97 6.81
N ILE A 4 -9.81 1.72 6.83
CA ILE A 4 -9.60 0.91 5.62
C ILE A 4 -10.63 -0.23 5.65
N GLY A 5 -11.41 -0.37 4.58
CA GLY A 5 -12.38 -1.45 4.40
C GLY A 5 -11.84 -2.60 3.57
N CYS A 6 -12.58 -3.71 3.59
CA CYS A 6 -12.27 -4.89 2.77
C CYS A 6 -12.54 -4.57 1.29
N GLY A 7 -11.54 -4.78 0.43
CA GLY A 7 -11.61 -4.49 -1.01
C GLY A 7 -11.16 -3.08 -1.40
N HIS A 8 -10.66 -2.27 -0.47
CA HIS A 8 -10.19 -0.91 -0.76
C HIS A 8 -8.72 -0.87 -1.17
N ARG A 9 -8.33 0.23 -1.81
CA ARG A 9 -6.95 0.56 -2.14
C ARG A 9 -6.56 1.79 -1.32
N GLU A 10 -5.83 1.59 -0.22
CA GLU A 10 -5.41 2.70 0.65
C GLU A 10 -3.92 2.97 0.47
N PHE A 11 -3.58 4.15 -0.03
CA PHE A 11 -2.22 4.51 -0.39
C PHE A 11 -1.38 4.89 0.83
N ILE A 12 -0.20 4.29 1.02
CA ILE A 12 0.76 4.73 2.05
C ILE A 12 1.87 5.53 1.38
N ILE A 13 1.94 6.82 1.70
CA ILE A 13 2.88 7.76 1.09
C ILE A 13 3.64 8.52 2.17
N GLY A 14 4.90 8.82 1.89
CA GLY A 14 5.72 9.63 2.76
C GLY A 14 7.20 9.47 2.48
N ASP A 15 8.00 10.27 3.16
CA ASP A 15 9.45 10.29 2.94
C ASP A 15 10.11 9.00 3.41
N ARG A 16 11.34 8.82 2.98
CA ARG A 16 12.21 7.75 3.48
C ARG A 16 12.24 7.79 5.02
N GLN A 17 12.22 6.61 5.65
CA GLN A 17 12.31 6.46 7.12
C GLN A 17 11.17 7.07 7.96
N THR A 18 10.01 7.38 7.38
CA THR A 18 8.84 7.89 8.13
C THR A 18 7.96 6.80 8.77
N GLY A 19 8.32 5.52 8.61
CA GLY A 19 7.58 4.37 9.19
C GLY A 19 6.59 3.68 8.25
N LYS A 20 6.65 3.92 6.93
CA LYS A 20 5.75 3.30 5.93
C LYS A 20 5.66 1.78 6.05
N ILE A 21 6.83 1.12 6.09
CA ILE A 21 6.93 -0.33 6.19
C ILE A 21 6.35 -0.83 7.51
N ALA A 22 6.63 -0.14 8.63
CA ALA A 22 6.10 -0.52 9.94
C ALA A 22 4.57 -0.50 9.98
N VAL A 23 3.94 0.54 9.43
CA VAL A 23 2.46 0.59 9.31
C VAL A 23 1.94 -0.59 8.49
N ALA A 24 2.62 -0.93 7.39
CA ALA A 24 2.25 -2.01 6.49
C ALA A 24 2.40 -3.39 7.15
N THR A 25 3.56 -3.68 7.76
CA THR A 25 3.84 -4.95 8.44
C THR A 25 2.96 -5.14 9.67
N ASP A 26 2.75 -4.10 10.49
CA ASP A 26 1.84 -4.16 11.64
C ASP A 26 0.40 -4.48 11.21
N THR A 27 0.00 -4.03 10.02
CA THR A 27 -1.31 -4.36 9.48
C THR A 27 -1.44 -5.86 9.20
N ILE A 28 -0.39 -6.50 8.67
CA ILE A 28 -0.34 -7.96 8.48
C ILE A 28 -0.36 -8.68 9.83
N LEU A 29 0.45 -8.27 10.80
CA LEU A 29 0.49 -8.89 12.14
C LEU A 29 -0.89 -8.86 12.81
N LYS A 30 -1.62 -7.75 12.66
CA LYS A 30 -2.98 -7.59 13.19
C LYS A 30 -4.05 -8.43 12.48
N LYS A 31 -3.73 -9.17 11.42
CA LYS A 31 -4.64 -10.12 10.75
C LYS A 31 -4.63 -11.53 11.32
N LYS A 32 -3.77 -11.80 12.31
CA LYS A 32 -3.71 -13.10 12.99
C LYS A 32 -5.09 -13.52 13.51
N GLY A 33 -5.53 -14.73 13.13
CA GLY A 33 -6.84 -15.28 13.53
C GLY A 33 -8.07 -14.69 12.83
N GLN A 34 -7.91 -13.74 11.89
CA GLN A 34 -9.05 -13.13 11.17
C GLN A 34 -9.39 -13.84 9.85
N GLY A 35 -8.67 -14.91 9.50
CA GLY A 35 -8.89 -15.63 8.24
C GLY A 35 -8.52 -14.84 6.98
N VAL A 36 -7.73 -13.76 7.12
CA VAL A 36 -7.27 -12.94 5.99
C VAL A 36 -5.91 -13.44 5.53
N ILE A 37 -5.80 -13.79 4.24
CA ILE A 37 -4.51 -14.16 3.63
C ILE A 37 -3.77 -12.89 3.22
N CYS A 38 -2.53 -12.75 3.69
CA CYS A 38 -1.70 -11.59 3.41
C CYS A 38 -0.70 -11.89 2.29
N VAL A 39 -0.42 -10.91 1.44
CA VAL A 39 0.61 -10.97 0.41
C VAL A 39 1.48 -9.72 0.54
N TYR A 40 2.75 -9.90 0.85
CA TYR A 40 3.73 -8.80 0.91
C TYR A 40 4.65 -8.88 -0.30
N VAL A 41 4.60 -7.86 -1.16
CA VAL A 41 5.39 -7.77 -2.39
C VAL A 41 6.53 -6.77 -2.20
N ALA A 42 7.76 -7.26 -2.07
CA ALA A 42 8.96 -6.44 -2.05
C ALA A 42 9.52 -6.26 -3.47
N ILE A 43 9.67 -5.01 -3.90
CA ILE A 43 10.04 -4.61 -5.26
C ILE A 43 11.29 -3.74 -5.19
N GLY A 44 12.41 -4.21 -5.72
CA GLY A 44 13.67 -3.47 -5.73
C GLY A 44 14.22 -3.16 -4.34
N GLN A 45 13.83 -3.93 -3.32
CA GLN A 45 14.28 -3.73 -1.95
C GLN A 45 15.65 -4.38 -1.72
N ARG A 46 16.34 -3.95 -0.65
CA ARG A 46 17.58 -4.61 -0.23
C ARG A 46 17.24 -5.96 0.40
N ALA A 47 18.01 -6.99 0.08
CA ALA A 47 17.83 -8.34 0.65
C ALA A 47 17.81 -8.34 2.18
N SER A 48 18.66 -7.52 2.83
CA SER A 48 18.67 -7.40 4.29
C SER A 48 17.39 -6.80 4.86
N SER A 49 16.78 -5.84 4.18
CA SER A 49 15.50 -5.24 4.60
C SER A 49 14.35 -6.22 4.47
N VAL A 50 14.31 -6.99 3.37
CA VAL A 50 13.28 -8.04 3.18
C VAL A 50 13.47 -9.15 4.22
N ALA A 51 14.72 -9.57 4.47
CA ALA A 51 15.01 -10.58 5.48
C ALA A 51 14.53 -10.16 6.87
N GLN A 52 14.72 -8.89 7.26
CA GLN A 52 14.19 -8.37 8.52
C GLN A 52 12.66 -8.49 8.61
N VAL A 53 11.94 -8.12 7.56
CA VAL A 53 10.47 -8.26 7.51
C VAL A 53 10.04 -9.72 7.63
N VAL A 54 10.69 -10.63 6.89
CA VAL A 54 10.39 -12.07 6.92
C VAL A 54 10.70 -12.66 8.31
N THR A 55 11.79 -12.26 8.95
CA THR A 55 12.13 -12.68 10.31
C THR A 55 11.05 -12.23 11.29
N THR A 56 10.60 -10.98 11.23
CA THR A 56 9.49 -10.49 12.06
C THR A 56 8.21 -11.28 11.83
N PHE A 57 7.87 -11.61 10.57
CA PHE A 57 6.73 -12.46 10.28
C PHE A 57 6.88 -13.88 10.82
N HIS A 58 8.09 -14.42 10.85
CA HIS A 58 8.34 -15.74 11.46
C HIS A 58 8.21 -15.69 12.98
N GLU A 59 8.83 -14.70 13.64
CA GLU A 59 8.83 -14.55 15.11
C GLU A 59 7.42 -14.31 15.67
N GLU A 60 6.61 -13.53 14.97
CA GLU A 60 5.22 -13.21 15.37
C GLU A 60 4.20 -14.27 14.89
N GLY A 61 4.65 -15.28 14.14
CA GLY A 61 3.81 -16.34 13.57
C GLY A 61 2.89 -15.88 12.44
N ALA A 62 3.23 -14.80 11.75
CA ALA A 62 2.48 -14.28 10.61
C ALA A 62 2.76 -15.02 9.29
N MET A 63 3.87 -15.76 9.19
CA MET A 63 4.20 -16.57 8.01
C MET A 63 3.20 -17.69 7.71
N GLU A 64 2.38 -18.10 8.68
CA GLU A 64 1.32 -19.10 8.47
C GLU A 64 0.22 -18.63 7.50
N TYR A 65 0.02 -17.31 7.39
CA TYR A 65 -1.02 -16.71 6.57
C TYR A 65 -0.50 -15.63 5.62
N THR A 66 0.82 -15.50 5.48
CA THR A 66 1.46 -14.47 4.65
C THR A 66 2.32 -15.09 3.56
N ILE A 67 2.11 -14.66 2.32
CA ILE A 67 2.97 -14.99 1.19
C ILE A 67 3.89 -13.80 0.92
N VAL A 68 5.19 -14.05 0.80
CA VAL A 68 6.17 -13.02 0.47
C VAL A 68 6.65 -13.22 -0.97
N VAL A 69 6.39 -12.23 -1.82
CA VAL A 69 6.93 -12.15 -3.19
C VAL A 69 8.04 -11.10 -3.16
N ALA A 70 9.26 -11.47 -3.48
CA ALA A 70 10.40 -10.55 -3.35
C ALA A 70 11.29 -10.57 -4.57
N GLU A 71 11.41 -9.42 -5.22
CA GLU A 71 12.42 -9.14 -6.24
C GLU A 71 13.34 -8.04 -5.73
N MET A 72 14.61 -8.36 -5.60
CA MET A 72 15.60 -7.52 -4.92
C MET A 72 16.15 -6.43 -5.84
N ALA A 73 16.87 -5.47 -5.29
CA ALA A 73 17.45 -4.35 -6.04
C ALA A 73 18.44 -4.78 -7.14
N ASP A 74 19.10 -5.92 -6.99
CA ASP A 74 20.03 -6.52 -7.97
C ASP A 74 19.33 -7.43 -9.00
N SER A 75 18.03 -7.67 -8.84
CA SER A 75 17.24 -8.48 -9.78
C SER A 75 16.98 -7.70 -11.08
N PRO A 76 16.85 -8.37 -12.23
CA PRO A 76 16.53 -7.71 -13.50
C PRO A 76 15.25 -6.88 -13.42
N ALA A 77 15.23 -5.73 -14.12
CA ALA A 77 14.07 -4.83 -14.16
C ALA A 77 12.77 -5.54 -14.62
N THR A 78 12.88 -6.57 -15.46
CA THR A 78 11.76 -7.40 -15.91
C THR A 78 11.09 -8.16 -14.77
N LEU A 79 11.88 -8.68 -13.82
CA LEU A 79 11.33 -9.39 -12.66
C LEU A 79 10.72 -8.42 -11.66
N GLN A 80 11.41 -7.31 -11.35
CA GLN A 80 10.85 -6.24 -10.52
C GLN A 80 9.52 -5.71 -11.08
N TYR A 81 9.41 -5.60 -12.41
CA TYR A 81 8.17 -5.24 -13.11
C TYR A 81 7.05 -6.28 -12.93
N LEU A 82 7.35 -7.58 -12.92
CA LEU A 82 6.36 -8.66 -12.79
C LEU A 82 5.96 -8.96 -11.33
N ALA A 83 6.78 -8.61 -10.35
CA ALA A 83 6.55 -8.94 -8.94
C ALA A 83 5.15 -8.49 -8.43
N PRO A 84 4.67 -7.26 -8.69
CA PRO A 84 3.36 -6.82 -8.22
C PRO A 84 2.21 -7.60 -8.87
N TYR A 85 2.33 -7.92 -10.15
CA TYR A 85 1.32 -8.70 -10.86
C TYR A 85 1.26 -10.15 -10.36
N THR A 86 2.41 -10.71 -9.98
CA THR A 86 2.52 -12.03 -9.37
C THR A 86 1.85 -12.05 -7.99
N GLY A 87 2.14 -11.06 -7.14
CA GLY A 87 1.47 -10.91 -5.86
C GLY A 87 -0.04 -10.74 -6.00
N ALA A 88 -0.48 -9.92 -6.95
CA ALA A 88 -1.90 -9.71 -7.22
C ALA A 88 -2.60 -11.00 -7.66
N ALA A 89 -1.99 -11.80 -8.54
CA ALA A 89 -2.55 -13.08 -8.97
C ALA A 89 -2.68 -14.08 -7.81
N LEU A 90 -1.71 -14.11 -6.90
CA LEU A 90 -1.77 -14.94 -5.69
C LEU A 90 -2.90 -14.49 -4.75
N ALA A 91 -3.06 -13.18 -4.56
CA ALA A 91 -4.15 -12.63 -3.74
C ALA A 91 -5.54 -12.89 -4.36
N GLU A 92 -5.67 -12.75 -5.68
CA GLU A 92 -6.90 -13.01 -6.42
C GLU A 92 -7.35 -14.48 -6.32
N TYR A 93 -6.41 -15.42 -6.32
CA TYR A 93 -6.73 -16.85 -6.17
C TYR A 93 -7.57 -17.12 -4.91
N PHE A 94 -7.25 -16.46 -3.80
CA PHE A 94 -8.03 -16.58 -2.56
C PHE A 94 -9.28 -15.70 -2.58
N MET A 95 -9.23 -14.52 -3.20
CA MET A 95 -10.39 -13.64 -3.38
C MET A 95 -11.53 -14.36 -4.11
N TYR A 96 -11.25 -15.01 -5.25
CA TYR A 96 -12.25 -15.76 -6.02
C TYR A 96 -12.66 -17.09 -5.37
N ARG A 97 -12.08 -17.43 -4.22
CA ARG A 97 -12.45 -18.58 -3.37
C ARG A 97 -13.07 -18.11 -2.06
N GLU A 98 -13.81 -17.01 -2.13
CA GLU A 98 -14.64 -16.50 -1.03
C GLU A 98 -13.83 -16.07 0.21
N ARG A 99 -12.53 -15.81 0.06
CA ARG A 99 -11.67 -15.34 1.15
C ARG A 99 -11.34 -13.86 1.01
N HIS A 100 -10.99 -13.27 2.13
CA HIS A 100 -10.45 -11.92 2.17
C HIS A 100 -8.93 -11.96 2.11
N THR A 101 -8.35 -11.09 1.29
CA THR A 101 -6.91 -10.92 1.16
C THR A 101 -6.49 -9.48 1.40
N LEU A 102 -5.25 -9.35 1.87
CA LEU A 102 -4.55 -8.09 2.03
C LEU A 102 -3.25 -8.17 1.22
N ILE A 103 -3.07 -7.27 0.25
CA ILE A 103 -1.82 -7.15 -0.50
C ILE A 103 -1.11 -5.85 -0.17
N ILE A 104 0.22 -5.90 -0.07
CA ILE A 104 1.09 -4.76 0.18
C ILE A 104 2.13 -4.69 -0.94
N TYR A 105 2.33 -3.52 -1.54
CA TYR A 105 3.34 -3.30 -2.58
C TYR A 105 4.42 -2.36 -2.06
N ASP A 106 5.63 -2.85 -1.83
CA ASP A 106 6.78 -2.15 -1.24
C ASP A 106 7.99 -2.14 -2.21
N ASP A 107 8.11 -1.20 -3.14
CA ASP A 107 7.21 -0.06 -3.35
C ASP A 107 6.94 0.20 -4.85
N LEU A 108 5.85 0.92 -5.14
CA LEU A 108 5.46 1.23 -6.50
C LEU A 108 6.33 2.32 -7.16
N SER A 109 7.11 3.09 -6.38
CA SER A 109 8.10 4.00 -6.95
C SER A 109 9.19 3.23 -7.69
N LYS A 110 9.71 2.17 -7.06
CA LYS A 110 10.72 1.26 -7.65
C LYS A 110 10.13 0.43 -8.78
N HIS A 111 8.86 0.04 -8.68
CA HIS A 111 8.14 -0.61 -9.79
C HIS A 111 8.10 0.27 -11.04
N ALA A 112 7.72 1.55 -10.90
CA ALA A 112 7.72 2.50 -12.00
C ALA A 112 9.13 2.73 -12.56
N GLN A 113 10.16 2.76 -11.72
CA GLN A 113 11.56 2.89 -12.16
C GLN A 113 12.01 1.69 -13.01
N ALA A 114 11.66 0.47 -12.60
CA ALA A 114 11.92 -0.75 -13.37
C ALA A 114 11.19 -0.71 -14.73
N TYR A 115 9.92 -0.30 -14.74
CA TYR A 115 9.16 -0.14 -15.99
C TYR A 115 9.75 0.91 -16.91
N ARG A 116 10.20 2.03 -16.34
CA ARG A 116 10.93 3.06 -17.06
C ARG A 116 12.17 2.49 -17.72
N GLN A 117 13.02 1.77 -16.97
CA GLN A 117 14.24 1.17 -17.50
C GLN A 117 13.98 0.23 -18.68
N MET A 118 12.93 -0.60 -18.60
CA MET A 118 12.51 -1.45 -19.70
C MET A 118 12.02 -0.65 -20.91
N SER A 119 11.38 0.49 -20.66
CA SER A 119 10.77 1.33 -21.68
C SER A 119 11.70 2.39 -22.25
N LEU A 120 12.94 2.55 -21.74
CA LEU A 120 13.90 3.55 -22.25
C LEU A 120 14.33 3.28 -23.71
N LEU A 121 14.13 2.05 -24.21
CA LEU A 121 14.28 1.73 -25.63
C LEU A 121 13.12 2.26 -26.50
N LEU A 122 12.03 2.71 -25.86
CA LEU A 122 10.82 3.28 -26.46
C LEU A 122 10.73 4.78 -26.08
N SER A 123 10.02 5.59 -26.86
CA SER A 123 10.02 7.06 -26.73
C SER A 123 9.64 7.56 -25.31
N PRO A 124 10.50 8.35 -24.63
CA PRO A 124 10.25 8.79 -23.26
C PRO A 124 9.21 9.92 -23.18
N GLY A 125 8.48 9.96 -22.06
CA GLY A 125 7.53 11.03 -21.70
C GLY A 125 8.02 11.88 -20.50
N ARG A 126 7.08 12.35 -19.67
CA ARG A 126 7.36 13.21 -18.50
C ARG A 126 8.24 12.49 -17.47
N GLU A 127 9.24 13.19 -16.92
CA GLU A 127 10.22 12.62 -15.97
C GLU A 127 10.91 11.34 -16.48
N VAL A 128 10.99 11.21 -17.81
CA VAL A 128 11.55 10.06 -18.54
C VAL A 128 10.71 8.78 -18.38
N TYR A 129 9.52 8.84 -17.77
CA TYR A 129 8.58 7.71 -17.74
C TYR A 129 7.84 7.57 -19.08
N PRO A 130 7.49 6.34 -19.50
CA PRO A 130 6.64 6.12 -20.66
C PRO A 130 5.23 6.68 -20.42
N GLY A 131 4.52 7.05 -21.49
CA GLY A 131 3.21 7.71 -21.42
C GLY A 131 2.11 6.87 -20.77
N ASP A 132 2.29 5.55 -20.68
CA ASP A 132 1.35 4.60 -20.10
C ASP A 132 1.71 4.17 -18.66
N VAL A 133 2.63 4.87 -17.99
CA VAL A 133 2.96 4.58 -16.57
C VAL A 133 1.75 4.75 -15.64
N PHE A 134 0.78 5.59 -16.01
CA PHE A 134 -0.51 5.64 -15.31
C PHE A 134 -1.26 4.31 -15.42
N TYR A 135 -1.32 3.76 -16.63
CA TYR A 135 -1.99 2.49 -16.92
C TYR A 135 -1.33 1.31 -16.20
N LEU A 136 0.00 1.36 -16.00
CA LEU A 136 0.76 0.38 -15.23
C LEU A 136 0.15 0.15 -13.83
N HIS A 137 -0.04 1.23 -13.08
CA HIS A 137 -0.54 1.16 -11.71
C HIS A 137 -2.06 1.06 -11.65
N SER A 138 -2.80 1.70 -12.58
CA SER A 138 -4.27 1.62 -12.56
C SER A 138 -4.74 0.20 -12.82
N ARG A 139 -4.23 -0.49 -13.86
CA ARG A 139 -4.60 -1.88 -14.14
C ARG A 139 -4.18 -2.85 -13.02
N LEU A 140 -3.15 -2.52 -12.25
CA LEU A 140 -2.69 -3.31 -11.12
C LEU A 140 -3.64 -3.14 -9.94
N LEU A 141 -3.94 -1.89 -9.56
CA LEU A 141 -4.72 -1.58 -8.37
C LEU A 141 -6.21 -1.81 -8.58
N GLU A 142 -6.75 -1.63 -9.78
CA GLU A 142 -8.16 -1.94 -10.10
C GLU A 142 -8.52 -3.43 -9.97
N ARG A 143 -7.53 -4.32 -9.85
CA ARG A 143 -7.75 -5.74 -9.50
C ARG A 143 -8.15 -5.94 -8.04
N SER A 144 -7.84 -4.97 -7.19
CA SER A 144 -8.19 -5.00 -5.76
C SER A 144 -9.61 -4.50 -5.59
N ALA A 145 -10.53 -5.41 -5.26
CA ALA A 145 -11.96 -5.12 -5.18
C ALA A 145 -12.66 -5.95 -4.10
N LYS A 146 -13.93 -5.60 -3.81
CA LYS A 146 -14.87 -6.45 -3.07
C LYS A 146 -15.80 -7.13 -4.06
N CYS A 147 -15.78 -8.45 -4.12
CA CYS A 147 -16.68 -9.23 -4.94
C CYS A 147 -18.13 -9.12 -4.43
N ASN A 148 -19.07 -9.20 -5.36
CA ASN A 148 -20.50 -9.29 -5.07
C ASN A 148 -20.86 -10.70 -4.57
N SER A 149 -22.12 -10.88 -4.17
CA SER A 149 -22.64 -12.16 -3.66
C SER A 149 -22.60 -13.30 -4.69
N LEU A 150 -22.70 -13.00 -5.99
CA LEU A 150 -22.62 -14.00 -7.06
C LEU A 150 -21.21 -14.57 -7.22
N LEU A 151 -20.19 -13.81 -6.84
CA LEU A 151 -18.78 -14.18 -6.89
C LEU A 151 -18.23 -14.59 -5.51
N GLY A 152 -19.11 -14.90 -4.55
CA GLY A 152 -18.73 -15.47 -3.26
C GLY A 152 -18.17 -14.47 -2.25
N GLU A 153 -18.42 -13.17 -2.45
CA GLU A 153 -18.13 -12.10 -1.48
C GLU A 153 -16.67 -11.95 -1.01
N GLY A 154 -15.70 -12.61 -1.66
CA GLY A 154 -14.28 -12.40 -1.38
C GLY A 154 -13.84 -10.96 -1.60
N SER A 155 -12.68 -10.59 -1.08
CA SER A 155 -12.14 -9.25 -1.30
C SER A 155 -10.63 -9.23 -1.36
N MET A 156 -10.08 -8.28 -2.08
CA MET A 156 -8.66 -7.97 -2.09
C MET A 156 -8.46 -6.51 -1.72
N THR A 157 -7.95 -6.26 -0.51
CA THR A 157 -7.54 -4.92 -0.05
C THR A 157 -6.08 -4.69 -0.43
N ALA A 158 -5.75 -3.53 -1.01
CA ALA A 158 -4.39 -3.18 -1.38
C ALA A 158 -3.83 -1.99 -0.59
N LEU A 159 -2.58 -2.12 -0.15
CA LEU A 159 -1.78 -1.06 0.45
C LEU A 159 -0.55 -0.78 -0.42
N PRO A 160 -0.69 0.00 -1.50
CA PRO A 160 0.47 0.44 -2.26
C PRO A 160 1.31 1.41 -1.43
N ILE A 161 2.63 1.25 -1.46
CA ILE A 161 3.59 2.17 -0.85
C ILE A 161 4.29 2.95 -1.96
N VAL A 162 4.50 4.25 -1.75
CA VAL A 162 5.35 5.11 -2.59
C VAL A 162 6.21 5.96 -1.68
N GLU A 163 7.49 6.04 -2.01
CA GLU A 163 8.43 6.97 -1.39
C GLU A 163 8.38 8.32 -2.08
N THR A 164 8.18 9.39 -1.32
CA THR A 164 8.33 10.78 -1.77
C THR A 164 9.77 11.25 -1.60
N GLN A 165 10.12 12.29 -2.35
CA GLN A 165 11.38 13.00 -2.20
C GLN A 165 11.10 14.33 -1.51
N SER A 166 11.60 14.50 -0.29
CA SER A 166 11.47 15.75 0.48
C SER A 166 10.02 16.24 0.65
N GLY A 167 9.09 15.30 0.87
CA GLY A 167 7.67 15.58 1.08
C GLY A 167 6.90 15.94 -0.19
N ASP A 168 7.52 15.87 -1.37
CA ASP A 168 6.87 16.24 -2.63
C ASP A 168 5.82 15.20 -3.05
N VAL A 169 4.56 15.48 -2.68
CA VAL A 169 3.37 14.73 -3.10
C VAL A 169 2.90 15.08 -4.51
N SER A 170 3.44 16.16 -5.10
CA SER A 170 3.06 16.64 -6.43
C SER A 170 3.88 16.02 -7.57
N ALA A 171 4.89 15.22 -7.23
CA ALA A 171 5.66 14.44 -8.18
C ALA A 171 4.76 13.48 -9.00
N TYR A 172 5.25 13.08 -10.18
CA TYR A 172 4.42 12.42 -11.17
C TYR A 172 3.84 11.07 -10.71
N ILE A 173 4.65 10.21 -10.11
CA ILE A 173 4.20 8.89 -9.62
C ILE A 173 3.25 9.01 -8.42
N PRO A 174 3.57 9.77 -7.35
CA PRO A 174 2.63 10.04 -6.27
C PRO A 174 1.25 10.52 -6.74
N THR A 175 1.21 11.52 -7.62
CA THR A 175 -0.05 12.10 -8.11
C THR A 175 -0.89 11.06 -8.88
N ASN A 176 -0.23 10.25 -9.72
CA ASN A 176 -0.91 9.17 -10.44
C ASN A 176 -1.54 8.17 -9.47
N VAL A 177 -0.79 7.70 -8.45
CA VAL A 177 -1.31 6.71 -7.49
C VAL A 177 -2.44 7.30 -6.65
N ILE A 178 -2.34 8.55 -6.20
CA ILE A 178 -3.43 9.26 -5.47
C ILE A 178 -4.73 9.30 -6.27
N SER A 179 -4.63 9.48 -7.60
CA SER A 179 -5.81 9.52 -8.45
C SER A 179 -6.48 8.15 -8.65
N ILE A 180 -5.74 7.05 -8.40
CA ILE A 180 -6.23 5.67 -8.55
C ILE A 180 -6.80 5.13 -7.23
N THR A 181 -6.16 5.44 -6.09
CA THR A 181 -6.53 4.85 -4.79
C THR A 181 -7.76 5.48 -4.17
N ASP A 182 -8.38 4.76 -3.22
CA ASP A 182 -9.57 5.19 -2.50
C ASP A 182 -9.25 6.11 -1.31
N GLY A 183 -8.00 6.54 -1.17
CA GLY A 183 -7.51 7.28 -0.04
C GLY A 183 -6.00 7.23 0.07
N GLN A 184 -5.47 7.95 1.05
CA GLN A 184 -4.06 7.97 1.39
C GLN A 184 -3.84 8.17 2.90
N ILE A 185 -2.78 7.54 3.39
CA ILE A 185 -2.13 7.75 4.68
C ILE A 185 -0.80 8.43 4.39
N PHE A 186 -0.69 9.71 4.71
CA PHE A 186 0.52 10.51 4.55
C PHE A 186 1.34 10.48 5.83
N LEU A 187 2.57 9.95 5.76
CA LEU A 187 3.53 9.94 6.85
C LEU A 187 4.51 11.13 6.71
N SER A 188 4.42 12.07 7.64
CA SER A 188 5.24 13.29 7.65
C SER A 188 6.58 13.07 8.37
N ALA A 189 7.66 13.56 7.77
CA ALA A 189 8.98 13.57 8.41
C ALA A 189 9.01 14.48 9.66
N ASP A 190 8.32 15.62 9.62
CA ASP A 190 8.29 16.57 10.74
C ASP A 190 7.62 15.95 11.98
N LEU A 191 6.48 15.27 11.79
CA LEU A 191 5.81 14.55 12.88
C LEU A 191 6.68 13.42 13.45
N PHE A 192 7.42 12.72 12.57
CA PHE A 192 8.33 11.67 12.98
C PHE A 192 9.49 12.21 13.83
N HIS A 193 10.08 13.34 13.43
CA HIS A 193 11.14 14.02 14.17
C HIS A 193 10.63 14.64 15.48
N ALA A 194 9.37 15.06 15.54
CA ALA A 194 8.70 15.52 16.75
C ALA A 194 8.37 14.38 17.73
N GLY A 195 8.68 13.12 17.38
CA GLY A 195 8.46 11.95 18.24
C GLY A 195 7.08 11.30 18.11
N ILE A 196 6.22 11.78 17.22
CA ILE A 196 4.89 11.21 16.98
C ILE A 196 5.02 9.97 16.08
N ARG A 197 4.64 8.80 16.61
CA ARG A 197 4.70 7.52 15.90
C ARG A 197 3.39 6.74 16.12
N PRO A 198 2.66 6.33 15.05
CA PRO A 198 2.98 6.55 13.64
C PRO A 198 2.81 8.02 13.23
N ALA A 199 3.67 8.50 12.33
CA ALA A 199 3.80 9.91 11.94
C ALA A 199 2.72 10.37 10.94
N ILE A 200 1.46 10.02 11.20
CA ILE A 200 0.34 10.26 10.28
C ILE A 200 -0.09 11.72 10.32
N ASN A 201 -0.01 12.41 9.19
CA ASN A 201 -0.58 13.74 9.03
C ASN A 201 -2.10 13.63 8.81
N VAL A 202 -2.90 14.01 9.80
CA VAL A 202 -4.36 13.89 9.77
C VAL A 202 -5.02 14.82 8.75
N GLY A 203 -4.40 15.96 8.42
CA GLY A 203 -4.95 16.93 7.47
C GLY A 203 -4.84 16.47 6.01
N ILE A 204 -3.72 15.84 5.66
CA ILE A 204 -3.46 15.34 4.29
C ILE A 204 -4.02 13.92 4.09
N SER A 205 -4.07 13.12 5.16
CA SER A 205 -4.55 11.73 5.08
C SER A 205 -6.08 11.66 4.96
N VAL A 206 -6.57 10.91 3.99
CA VAL A 206 -8.00 10.82 3.66
C VAL A 206 -8.35 9.39 3.33
N SER A 207 -9.51 8.90 3.79
CA SER A 207 -10.16 7.69 3.26
C SER A 207 -11.48 8.10 2.62
N ARG A 208 -11.65 7.80 1.33
CA ARG A 208 -12.87 8.14 0.56
C ARG A 208 -14.05 7.27 0.93
N VAL A 209 -13.82 6.08 1.48
CA VAL A 209 -14.91 5.22 1.98
C VAL A 209 -15.37 5.67 3.38
N GLY A 210 -14.45 6.25 4.15
CA GLY A 210 -14.78 6.95 5.38
C GLY A 210 -15.48 6.06 6.41
N SER A 211 -16.49 6.63 7.08
CA SER A 211 -17.13 6.00 8.23
C SER A 211 -17.85 4.68 7.93
N MET A 212 -18.16 4.38 6.65
CA MET A 212 -18.81 3.13 6.24
C MET A 212 -17.96 1.90 6.55
N ALA A 213 -16.63 2.02 6.49
CA ALA A 213 -15.71 0.95 6.83
C ALA A 213 -15.56 0.69 8.34
N GLN A 214 -16.13 1.55 9.18
CA GLN A 214 -16.01 1.45 10.63
C GLN A 214 -17.18 0.69 11.27
N ILE A 215 -16.86 -0.06 12.32
CA ILE A 215 -17.87 -0.60 13.23
C ILE A 215 -18.64 0.55 13.91
N LYS A 216 -19.90 0.29 14.27
CA LYS A 216 -20.80 1.30 14.88
C LYS A 216 -20.19 2.01 16.09
N ALA A 217 -19.49 1.26 16.95
CA ALA A 217 -18.84 1.82 18.15
C ALA A 217 -17.74 2.82 17.79
N MET A 218 -16.85 2.50 16.84
CA MET A 218 -15.80 3.41 16.40
C MET A 218 -16.37 4.66 15.73
N ARG A 219 -17.42 4.50 14.91
CA ARG A 219 -18.07 5.61 14.21
C ARG A 219 -18.63 6.67 15.17
N GLN A 220 -19.13 6.27 16.34
CA GLN A 220 -19.67 7.20 17.34
C GLN A 220 -18.60 8.10 17.97
N VAL A 221 -17.36 7.62 18.07
CA VAL A 221 -16.26 8.33 18.74
C VAL A 221 -15.40 9.09 17.73
N ASP A 222 -15.10 8.47 16.58
CA ASP A 222 -14.14 9.00 15.59
C ASP A 222 -14.57 10.34 14.98
N GLY A 223 -15.88 10.58 14.87
CA GLY A 223 -16.41 11.83 14.32
C GLY A 223 -16.00 13.07 15.13
N LYS A 224 -15.97 12.96 16.47
CA LYS A 224 -15.56 14.06 17.34
C LYS A 224 -14.05 14.27 17.33
N SER A 225 -13.29 13.19 17.47
CA SER A 225 -11.82 13.24 17.54
C SER A 225 -11.17 13.82 16.28
N LYS A 226 -11.70 13.53 15.09
CA LYS A 226 -11.14 14.07 13.85
C LYS A 226 -11.33 15.60 13.74
N LEU A 227 -12.49 16.10 14.16
CA LEU A 227 -12.79 17.54 14.19
C LEU A 227 -11.89 18.25 15.20
N GLU A 228 -11.74 17.71 16.41
CA GLU A 228 -10.89 18.28 17.46
C GLU A 228 -9.41 18.32 17.04
N LEU A 229 -8.90 17.26 16.40
CA LEU A 229 -7.51 17.21 15.92
C LEU A 229 -7.27 18.13 14.72
N ALA A 230 -8.26 18.31 13.84
CA ALA A 230 -8.16 19.27 12.75
C ALA A 230 -8.10 20.71 13.29
N GLN A 231 -8.93 21.04 14.29
CA GLN A 231 -8.90 22.35 14.96
C GLN A 231 -7.63 22.60 15.77
N PHE A 232 -7.03 21.57 16.35
CA PHE A 232 -5.77 21.71 17.09
C PHE A 232 -4.56 21.95 16.17
N ALA A 233 -4.61 21.44 14.93
CA ALA A 233 -3.53 21.57 13.96
C ALA A 233 -3.58 22.87 13.15
N GLU A 234 -4.71 23.59 13.19
CA GLU A 234 -4.93 24.92 12.60
C GLU A 234 -4.52 26.02 13.58
#